data_AF-A0A842UW95-F1
#
_entry.id   AF-A0A842UW95-F1
#
_cell.length_a   1.000
_cell.length_b   1.000
_cell.length_c   1.000
_cell.angle_alpha   90.00
_cell.angle_beta   90.00
_cell.angle_gamma   90.00
#
_symmetry.space_group_name_H-M   'P 1'
#
loop_
_entity.id
_entity.type
_entity.pdbx_description
1 polymer ?
#
loop_
_entity_poly.entity_id
_entity_poly.type
_entity_poly.pdbx_seq_one_letter_code
_entity_poly.pdbx_strand_id
1 'polypeptide(L)' 'MGQQEVYDFLKKNKRKWFTSREISAELKISVGSVTNSLKKLRQTKTILFKPTGNRNEFKYKFKR' A
#
# COMPACT_ATOMS: atom_id res chain seq x y z
N MET A 1 -11.08 -2.37 10.23
CA MET A 1 -10.31 -1.12 10.36
C MET A 1 -8.86 -1.43 10.02
N GLY A 2 -8.29 -0.83 8.98
CA GLY A 2 -6.94 -1.14 8.47
C GLY A 2 -6.66 -0.47 7.13
N GLN A 3 -7.72 -0.29 6.32
CA GLN A 3 -7.64 0.48 5.08
C GLN A 3 -7.30 1.95 5.32
N GLN A 4 -7.87 2.55 6.37
CA GLN A 4 -7.61 3.95 6.74
C GLN A 4 -6.14 4.14 7.16
N GLU A 5 -5.61 3.25 8.00
CA GLU A 5 -4.21 3.30 8.44
C GLU A 5 -3.23 3.14 7.27
N VAL A 6 -3.51 2.22 6.35
CA VAL A 6 -2.71 2.05 5.11
C VAL A 6 -2.77 3.31 4.24
N TYR A 7 -3.94 3.92 4.13
CA TYR A 7 -4.11 5.18 3.39
C TYR A 7 -3.32 6.32 4.04
N ASP A 8 -3.45 6.49 5.35
CA ASP A 8 -2.77 7.55 6.11
C ASP A 8 -1.25 7.37 6.10
N PHE A 9 -0.75 6.13 6.19
CA PHE A 9 0.66 5.81 6.03
C PHE A 9 1.20 6.25 4.66
N LEU A 10 0.49 5.89 3.57
CA LEU A 10 0.88 6.27 2.22
C LEU A 10 0.80 7.79 2.03
N LYS A 11 -0.23 8.43 2.56
CA LYS A 11 -0.44 9.90 2.50
C LYS A 11 0.68 10.65 3.23
N LYS A 12 1.07 10.19 4.42
CA LYS A 12 2.22 10.73 5.18
C LYS A 12 3.53 10.55 4.41
N ASN A 13 3.68 9.46 3.68
CA ASN A 13 4.87 9.11 2.91
C ASN A 13 4.73 9.31 1.38
N LYS A 14 4.02 10.36 0.96
CA LYS A 14 3.61 10.62 -0.44
C LYS A 14 4.70 10.64 -1.52
N ARG A 15 5.99 10.66 -1.16
CA ARG A 15 7.12 10.67 -2.12
C ARG A 15 7.73 9.30 -2.36
N LYS A 16 7.55 8.35 -1.44
CA LYS A 16 8.20 7.03 -1.47
C LYS A 16 7.25 5.94 -1.99
N TRP A 17 7.85 4.88 -2.49
CA TRP A 17 7.16 3.67 -2.93
C TRP A 17 7.40 2.57 -1.89
N PHE A 18 6.35 1.83 -1.55
CA PHE A 18 6.41 0.77 -0.56
C PHE A 18 5.76 -0.51 -1.07
N THR A 19 6.29 -1.66 -0.69
CA THR A 19 5.67 -2.96 -0.86
C THR A 19 4.62 -3.20 0.24
N SER A 20 3.74 -4.19 0.03
CA SER A 20 2.80 -4.61 1.06
C SER A 20 3.49 -5.14 2.32
N ARG A 21 4.69 -5.71 2.19
CA ARG A 21 5.52 -6.19 3.31
C ARG A 21 6.08 -5.04 4.14
N GLU A 22 6.61 -4.00 3.50
CA GLU A 22 7.12 -2.82 4.20
C GLU A 22 6.01 -2.09 4.96
N ILE A 23 4.84 -1.89 4.33
CA ILE A 23 3.68 -1.28 4.99
C ILE A 23 3.21 -2.13 6.18
N SER A 24 3.20 -3.45 6.03
CA SER A 24 2.84 -4.39 7.09
C SER A 24 3.78 -4.31 8.28
N ALA A 25 5.09 -4.23 8.04
CA ALA A 25 6.10 -4.08 9.10
C ALA A 25 5.94 -2.75 9.86
N GLU A 26 5.73 -1.65 9.13
CA GLU A 26 5.57 -0.31 9.72
C GLU A 26 4.29 -0.17 10.54
N LEU A 27 3.17 -0.71 10.03
CA LEU A 27 1.88 -0.62 10.70
C LEU A 27 1.65 -1.72 11.74
N LYS A 28 2.53 -2.74 11.79
CA LYS A 28 2.35 -3.97 12.59
C LYS A 28 1.00 -4.68 12.32
N ILE A 29 0.54 -4.61 11.07
CA ILE A 29 -0.69 -5.26 10.60
C ILE A 29 -0.32 -6.42 9.69
N SER A 30 -1.13 -7.48 9.62
CA SER A 30 -0.87 -8.62 8.73
C SER A 30 -0.77 -8.20 7.25
N VAL A 31 0.17 -8.82 6.52
CA VAL A 31 0.37 -8.57 5.08
C VAL A 31 -0.92 -8.82 4.27
N GLY A 32 -1.72 -9.80 4.68
CA GLY A 32 -3.02 -10.09 4.06
C GLY A 32 -4.02 -8.93 4.18
N SER A 33 -4.15 -8.35 5.38
CA SER A 33 -5.01 -7.18 5.61
C SER A 33 -4.54 -5.95 4.86
N VAL A 34 -3.22 -5.71 4.81
CA VAL A 34 -2.61 -4.64 4.02
C VAL A 34 -2.89 -4.85 2.52
N THR A 35 -2.70 -6.07 2.03
CA THR A 35 -2.94 -6.41 0.60
C THR A 35 -4.40 -6.19 0.22
N ASN A 36 -5.35 -6.62 1.06
CA ASN A 36 -6.77 -6.41 0.81
C ASN A 36 -7.13 -4.90 0.80
N SER A 37 -6.56 -4.15 1.74
CA SER A 37 -6.71 -2.69 1.80
C SER A 37 -6.16 -2.00 0.55
N LEU A 38 -4.95 -2.36 0.12
CA LEU A 38 -4.32 -1.84 -1.09
C LEU A 38 -5.11 -2.19 -2.36
N LYS A 39 -5.71 -3.39 -2.43
CA LYS A 39 -6.62 -3.76 -3.55
C LYS A 39 -7.82 -2.81 -3.62
N LYS A 40 -8.47 -2.51 -2.50
CA LYS A 40 -9.60 -1.56 -2.44
C LYS A 40 -9.17 -0.13 -2.80
N LEU A 41 -8.04 0.34 -2.27
CA LEU A 41 -7.50 1.66 -2.58
C LEU A 41 -7.09 1.82 -4.06
N ARG A 42 -6.65 0.73 -4.71
CA ARG A 42 -6.41 0.71 -6.16
C ARG A 42 -7.69 0.90 -6.95
N GLN A 43 -8.80 0.28 -6.54
CA GLN A 43 -10.10 0.43 -7.20
C GLN A 43 -10.61 1.87 -7.13
N THR A 44 -10.41 2.55 -5.99
CA THR A 44 -10.77 3.97 -5.83
C THR A 44 -9.80 4.94 -6.51
N LYS A 45 -8.74 4.44 -7.17
CA LYS A 45 -7.71 5.24 -7.86
C LYS A 45 -7.04 6.30 -6.96
N THR A 46 -7.06 6.09 -5.64
CA THR A 46 -6.46 6.99 -4.63
C THR A 46 -4.97 6.75 -4.43
N ILE A 47 -4.45 5.62 -4.89
CA ILE A 47 -3.04 5.25 -4.82
C ILE A 47 -2.53 4.80 -6.19
N LEU A 48 -1.24 5.04 -6.43
CA LEU A 48 -0.50 4.53 -7.56
C LEU A 48 0.09 3.16 -7.21
N PHE A 49 0.20 2.27 -8.19
CA PHE A 49 0.83 0.97 -8.04
C PHE A 49 1.67 0.65 -9.29
N LYS A 50 2.75 -0.12 -9.10
CA LYS A 50 3.59 -0.63 -10.21
C LYS A 50 4.20 -1.98 -9.85
N PRO A 51 4.47 -2.87 -10.82
CA PRO A 51 5.20 -4.11 -10.58
C PRO A 51 6.65 -3.81 -10.16
N THR A 52 7.25 -4.68 -9.35
CA THR A 52 8.66 -4.54 -8.91
C THR A 52 9.66 -5.28 -9.80
N GLY A 53 9.17 -6.07 -10.76
CA GLY A 53 9.97 -7.03 -11.54
C GLY A 53 9.89 -8.45 -11.00
N ASN A 54 9.54 -8.63 -9.72
CA ASN A 54 9.28 -9.93 -9.12
C ASN A 54 7.86 -10.42 -9.44
N ARG A 55 7.70 -11.74 -9.55
CA ARG A 55 6.38 -12.35 -9.78
C ARG A 55 5.46 -12.04 -8.59
N ASN A 56 4.28 -11.49 -8.88
CA ASN A 56 3.23 -11.16 -7.91
C ASN A 56 3.58 -10.10 -6.85
N GLU A 57 4.61 -9.28 -7.06
CA GLU A 57 4.98 -8.21 -6.13
C GLU A 57 4.76 -6.81 -6.74
N PHE A 58 4.14 -5.94 -5.97
CA PHE A 58 3.82 -4.57 -6.37
C PHE A 58 4.35 -3.58 -5.34
N LYS A 59 4.74 -2.40 -5.84
CA LYS A 59 4.98 -1.21 -5.03
C LYS A 59 3.82 -0.25 -5.15
N TYR A 60 3.55 0.46 -4.06
CA TYR A 60 2.41 1.34 -3.86
C TYR A 60 2.89 2.71 -3.39
N LYS A 61 2.20 3.76 -3.84
CA LYS A 61 2.50 5.15 -3.48
C LYS A 61 1.21 5.97 -3.46
N PHE A 62 1.13 7.00 -2.63
CA PHE A 62 -0.01 7.92 -2.64
C PHE A 62 -0.11 8.68 -3.96
N LYS A 63 -1.33 8.80 -4.51
CA LYS A 63 -1.60 9.63 -5.67
C LYS A 63 -1.78 11.07 -5.19
N ARG A 64 -0.87 11.96 -5.60
CA ARG A 64 -0.89 13.38 -5.23
C ARG A 64 -2.16 14.07 -5.73
#